data_AF-A0A954G2F4-F1
#
_entry.id   AF-A0A954G2F4-F1
#
_cell.length_a   1.000
_cell.length_b   1.000
_cell.length_c   1.000
_cell.angle_alpha   90.00
_cell.angle_beta   90.00
_cell.angle_gamma   90.00
#
_symmetry.space_group_name_H-M   'P 1'
#
loop_
_entity.id
_entity.type
_entity.pdbx_description
1 polymer ?
#
loop_
_entity_poly.entity_id
_entity_poly.type
_entity_poly.pdbx_seq_one_letter_code
_entity_poly.pdbx_strand_id
1 'polypeptide(L)'
;RYEEPFRDQKFWVNAGGYQTLNFIPSIATMLFGLMAGQLLISNRIEKMKVKWLLQAGLVCFVISMLLDTSIWPVNIEQWEWHLVPIVKRIWSPGWAIFSAGWAFWFLAVFYWIIDVKGYKKWAFPFVVVGMNSIAMYCMAQLIRPWVQKSLKIHLTTLDQATGWSVAGSLFSTDCPYAPIAVSATILFVLWLICLWMYLQRIFIKI
;
A
#
# COMPACT_ATOMS: atom_id res chain seq x y z
N ARG A 1 -44.65 -24.33 8.49
CA ARG A 1 -43.42 -24.83 7.82
C ARG A 1 -42.88 -23.65 7.05
N TYR A 2 -41.96 -22.88 7.63
CA TYR A 2 -41.47 -21.65 7.00
C TYR A 2 -40.69 -22.04 5.74
N GLU A 3 -41.15 -21.57 4.58
CA GLU A 3 -40.46 -21.73 3.31
C GLU A 3 -39.24 -20.80 3.34
N GLU A 4 -38.05 -21.38 3.43
CA GLU A 4 -36.83 -20.60 3.31
C GLU A 4 -36.69 -20.09 1.87
N PRO A 5 -36.61 -18.77 1.64
CA PRO A 5 -36.70 -18.18 0.30
C PRO A 5 -35.47 -18.41 -0.59
N PHE A 6 -34.56 -19.29 -0.19
CA PHE A 6 -33.23 -19.46 -0.80
C PHE A 6 -32.91 -20.90 -1.22
N ARG A 7 -33.89 -21.81 -1.18
CA ARG A 7 -33.67 -23.26 -1.37
C ARG A 7 -33.23 -23.67 -2.79
N ASP A 8 -33.45 -22.81 -3.80
CA ASP A 8 -33.18 -23.11 -5.21
C ASP A 8 -32.20 -22.15 -5.91
N GLN A 9 -31.56 -21.23 -5.18
CA GLN A 9 -30.53 -20.35 -5.77
C GLN A 9 -29.15 -21.01 -5.68
N LYS A 10 -28.70 -21.59 -6.80
CA LYS A 10 -27.42 -22.33 -6.90
C LYS A 10 -26.16 -21.48 -6.68
N PHE A 11 -26.29 -20.15 -6.64
CA PHE A 11 -25.20 -19.23 -6.35
C PHE A 11 -25.72 -18.08 -5.48
N TRP A 12 -25.57 -18.20 -4.16
CA TRP A 12 -25.67 -17.03 -3.28
C TRP A 12 -24.60 -16.01 -3.70
N VAL A 13 -24.96 -14.73 -3.78
CA VAL A 13 -24.01 -13.64 -4.05
C VAL A 13 -23.09 -13.52 -2.84
N ASN A 14 -22.04 -14.33 -2.82
CA ASN A 14 -20.98 -14.21 -1.84
C ASN A 14 -20.18 -12.97 -2.23
N ALA A 15 -20.21 -11.92 -1.41
CA ALA A 15 -19.60 -10.61 -1.69
C ALA A 15 -18.05 -10.62 -1.81
N GLY A 16 -17.45 -11.81 -1.95
CA GLY A 16 -16.01 -12.03 -2.02
C GLY A 16 -15.40 -12.11 -0.63
N GLY A 17 -15.44 -13.30 -0.02
CA GLY A 17 -14.59 -13.63 1.12
C GLY A 17 -13.19 -14.03 0.69
N TYR A 18 -12.19 -13.80 1.53
CA TYR A 18 -10.87 -14.42 1.37
C TYR A 18 -11.04 -15.94 1.41
N GLN A 19 -10.92 -16.57 0.26
CA GLN A 19 -10.98 -18.02 0.13
C GLN A 19 -9.87 -18.65 0.98
N THR A 20 -10.14 -19.80 1.59
CA THR A 20 -9.19 -20.56 2.42
C THR A 20 -7.90 -20.93 1.69
N LEU A 21 -7.75 -20.67 0.39
CA LEU A 21 -6.53 -20.94 -0.38
C LEU A 21 -5.49 -19.80 -0.33
N ASN A 22 -5.81 -18.62 0.23
CA ASN A 22 -4.88 -17.48 0.29
C ASN A 22 -3.75 -17.64 1.34
N PHE A 23 -3.87 -18.54 2.33
CA PHE A 23 -2.80 -18.65 3.33
C PHE A 23 -1.45 -19.07 2.73
N ILE A 24 -1.44 -19.92 1.70
CA ILE A 24 -0.21 -20.37 1.04
C ILE A 24 0.54 -19.19 0.40
N PRO A 25 -0.06 -18.42 -0.51
CA PRO A 25 0.61 -17.25 -1.10
C PRO A 25 0.96 -16.18 -0.06
N SER A 26 0.12 -16.02 0.98
CA SER A 26 0.42 -15.11 2.09
C SER A 26 1.69 -15.52 2.86
N ILE A 27 1.82 -16.80 3.23
CA ILE A 27 3.04 -17.33 3.87
C ILE A 27 4.26 -17.16 2.97
N ALA A 28 4.13 -17.43 1.67
CA ALA A 28 5.22 -17.24 0.71
C ALA A 28 5.70 -15.79 0.69
N THR A 29 4.79 -14.81 0.62
CA THR A 29 5.16 -13.38 0.67
C THR A 29 5.81 -12.97 1.99
N MET A 30 5.38 -13.56 3.11
CA MET A 30 5.99 -13.33 4.42
C MET A 30 7.42 -13.85 4.48
N LEU A 31 7.65 -15.07 3.96
CA LEU A 31 8.99 -15.66 3.87
C LEU A 31 9.91 -14.84 2.95
N PHE A 32 9.42 -14.38 1.80
CA PHE A 32 10.17 -13.47 0.93
C PHE A 32 10.58 -12.18 1.64
N GLY A 33 9.67 -11.59 2.41
CA GLY A 33 9.97 -10.43 3.24
C GLY A 33 11.04 -10.71 4.29
N LEU A 34 10.94 -11.85 5.00
CA LEU A 34 11.92 -12.27 5.99
C LEU A 34 13.30 -12.48 5.37
N MET A 35 13.38 -13.16 4.23
CA MET A 35 14.63 -13.40 3.50
C MET A 35 15.29 -12.08 3.04
N ALA A 36 14.51 -11.12 2.52
CA ALA A 36 15.02 -9.81 2.18
C ALA A 36 15.51 -9.03 3.41
N GLY A 37 14.78 -9.07 4.52
CA GLY A 37 15.21 -8.47 5.79
C GLY A 37 16.53 -9.06 6.28
N GLN A 38 16.67 -10.38 6.25
CA GLN A 38 17.91 -11.06 6.64
C GLN A 38 19.08 -10.69 5.72
N LEU A 39 18.84 -10.56 4.41
CA LEU A 39 19.84 -10.08 3.46
C LEU A 39 20.32 -8.66 3.79
N LEU A 40 19.41 -7.75 4.18
CA LEU A 40 19.75 -6.39 4.56
C LEU A 40 20.55 -6.31 5.86
N ILE A 41 20.23 -7.16 6.84
CA ILE A 41 20.95 -7.25 8.13
C ILE A 41 22.33 -7.90 7.97
N SER A 42 22.51 -8.76 6.96
CA SER A 42 23.76 -9.49 6.76
C SER A 42 24.99 -8.57 6.58
N ASN A 43 26.18 -9.07 6.92
CA ASN A 43 27.44 -8.31 6.84
C ASN A 43 28.03 -8.26 5.40
N ARG A 44 27.18 -8.41 4.38
CA ARG A 44 27.59 -8.36 2.95
C ARG A 44 27.84 -6.92 2.50
N ILE A 45 28.67 -6.77 1.47
CA ILE A 45 28.92 -5.47 0.81
C ILE A 45 27.59 -4.89 0.31
N GLU A 46 27.33 -3.62 0.58
CA GLU A 46 26.05 -2.96 0.28
C GLU A 46 25.64 -3.07 -1.20
N LYS A 47 26.60 -2.88 -2.11
CA LYS A 47 26.37 -3.04 -3.57
C LYS A 47 25.94 -4.47 -3.94
N MET A 48 26.42 -5.48 -3.21
CA MET A 48 26.01 -6.88 -3.44
C MET A 48 24.57 -7.11 -2.95
N LYS A 49 24.15 -6.48 -1.84
CA LYS A 49 22.77 -6.57 -1.35
C LYS A 49 21.78 -6.03 -2.40
N VAL A 50 22.07 -4.87 -2.99
CA VAL A 50 21.26 -4.28 -4.07
C VAL A 50 21.19 -5.23 -5.27
N LYS A 51 22.33 -5.80 -5.70
CA LYS A 51 22.36 -6.77 -6.83
C LYS A 51 21.49 -8.00 -6.54
N TRP A 52 21.59 -8.56 -5.34
CA TRP A 52 20.77 -9.71 -4.93
C TRP A 52 19.28 -9.39 -4.94
N LEU A 53 18.87 -8.22 -4.44
CA LEU A 53 17.46 -7.81 -4.48
C LEU A 53 16.95 -7.58 -5.91
N LEU A 54 17.76 -6.98 -6.78
CA LEU A 54 17.41 -6.81 -8.19
C LEU A 54 17.26 -8.14 -8.92
N GLN A 55 18.20 -9.08 -8.70
CA GLN A 55 18.14 -10.43 -9.26
C GLN A 55 16.95 -11.23 -8.72
N ALA A 56 16.69 -11.17 -7.41
CA ALA A 56 15.52 -11.81 -6.81
C ALA A 56 14.21 -11.26 -7.41
N GLY A 57 14.12 -9.93 -7.57
CA GLY A 57 12.97 -9.30 -8.22
C GLY A 57 12.78 -9.77 -9.67
N LEU A 58 13.87 -9.86 -10.44
CA LEU A 58 13.84 -10.37 -11.81
C LEU A 58 13.39 -11.83 -11.87
N VAL A 59 13.92 -12.69 -11.00
CA VAL A 59 13.55 -14.12 -10.93
C VAL A 59 12.07 -14.28 -10.58
N CYS A 60 11.56 -13.54 -9.59
CA CYS A 60 10.14 -13.54 -9.27
C CYS A 60 9.29 -13.10 -10.45
N PHE A 61 9.70 -12.05 -11.17
CA PHE A 61 8.97 -11.56 -12.33
C PHE A 61 8.94 -12.58 -13.47
N VAL A 62 10.08 -13.20 -13.79
CA VAL A 62 10.16 -14.27 -14.81
C VAL A 62 9.31 -15.47 -14.43
N ILE A 63 9.35 -15.92 -13.17
CA ILE A 63 8.51 -17.02 -12.70
C ILE A 63 7.02 -16.66 -12.78
N SER A 64 6.66 -15.44 -12.38
CA SER A 64 5.28 -14.96 -12.47
C SER A 64 4.78 -14.88 -13.92
N MET A 65 5.65 -14.45 -14.84
CA MET A 65 5.35 -14.36 -16.27
C MET A 65 5.24 -15.71 -16.94
N LEU A 66 5.99 -16.71 -16.46
CA LEU A 66 5.75 -18.09 -16.85
C LEU A 66 4.36 -18.46 -16.37
N LEU A 67 4.08 -18.43 -15.06
CA LEU A 67 2.83 -18.89 -14.45
C LEU A 67 1.52 -18.35 -15.08
N ASP A 68 1.57 -17.15 -15.63
CA ASP A 68 0.46 -16.52 -16.34
C ASP A 68 1.00 -15.59 -17.44
N THR A 69 0.73 -15.98 -18.70
CA THR A 69 1.17 -15.23 -19.88
C THR A 69 0.35 -13.97 -20.16
N SER A 70 -0.75 -13.72 -19.43
CA SER A 70 -1.63 -12.55 -19.65
C SER A 70 -0.97 -11.19 -19.42
N ILE A 71 0.15 -11.13 -18.70
CA ILE A 71 0.91 -9.90 -18.41
C ILE A 71 2.07 -9.71 -19.40
N TRP A 72 2.30 -10.67 -20.29
CA TRP A 72 3.43 -10.63 -21.17
C TRP A 72 3.29 -9.47 -22.19
N PRO A 73 4.31 -8.61 -22.35
CA PRO A 73 4.21 -7.42 -23.21
C PRO A 73 4.11 -7.74 -24.72
N VAL A 74 4.37 -8.98 -25.11
CA VAL A 74 4.29 -9.48 -26.50
C VAL A 74 3.18 -10.51 -26.63
N ASN A 75 2.03 -10.16 -27.20
CA ASN A 75 0.99 -11.17 -27.44
C ASN A 75 1.52 -12.25 -28.40
N ILE A 76 1.83 -13.43 -27.86
CA ILE A 76 2.16 -14.62 -28.65
C ILE A 76 0.83 -15.31 -28.89
N GLU A 77 0.21 -15.08 -30.06
CA GLU A 77 -1.13 -15.57 -30.47
C GLU A 77 -1.37 -17.08 -30.26
N GLN A 78 -0.32 -17.86 -30.01
CA GLN A 78 -0.36 -19.32 -29.92
C GLN A 78 0.01 -19.87 -28.52
N TRP A 79 0.30 -19.01 -27.54
CA TRP A 79 0.83 -19.44 -26.24
C TRP A 79 0.13 -18.79 -25.05
N GLU A 80 -1.20 -18.90 -25.00
CA GLU A 80 -1.99 -18.45 -23.85
C GLU A 80 -2.18 -19.59 -22.85
N TRP A 81 -1.45 -19.56 -21.74
CA TRP A 81 -1.67 -20.48 -20.64
C TRP A 81 -1.83 -19.74 -19.32
N HIS A 82 -2.83 -20.18 -18.56
CA HIS A 82 -3.25 -19.56 -17.31
C HIS A 82 -3.23 -20.62 -16.21
N LEU A 83 -2.06 -21.20 -15.91
CA LEU A 83 -1.96 -22.25 -14.88
C LEU A 83 -2.30 -21.66 -13.51
N VAL A 84 -1.82 -20.44 -13.22
CA VAL A 84 -2.14 -19.72 -12.00
C VAL A 84 -2.47 -18.27 -12.34
N PRO A 85 -3.74 -17.92 -12.57
CA PRO A 85 -4.12 -16.58 -12.99
C PRO A 85 -3.74 -15.54 -11.94
N ILE A 86 -3.24 -14.39 -12.38
CA ILE A 86 -2.77 -13.31 -11.53
C ILE A 86 -3.97 -12.45 -11.09
N VAL A 87 -4.59 -12.86 -9.99
CA VAL A 87 -5.80 -12.23 -9.46
C VAL A 87 -5.53 -11.62 -8.09
N LYS A 88 -5.45 -10.29 -8.05
CA LYS A 88 -5.28 -9.52 -6.80
C LYS A 88 -6.40 -9.78 -5.80
N ARG A 89 -7.66 -9.94 -6.25
CA ARG A 89 -8.84 -10.06 -5.38
C ARG A 89 -8.77 -11.25 -4.42
N ILE A 90 -8.28 -12.39 -4.90
CA ILE A 90 -8.13 -13.62 -4.11
C ILE A 90 -6.69 -13.86 -3.67
N TRP A 91 -5.78 -12.92 -3.98
CA TRP A 91 -4.35 -13.00 -3.71
C TRP A 91 -3.76 -14.33 -4.20
N SER A 92 -3.89 -14.59 -5.51
CA SER A 92 -3.41 -15.84 -6.08
C SER A 92 -1.88 -16.00 -5.95
N PRO A 93 -1.34 -17.23 -5.98
CA PRO A 93 0.10 -17.46 -5.94
C PRO A 93 0.87 -16.76 -7.06
N GLY A 94 0.30 -16.65 -8.26
CA GLY A 94 0.86 -15.85 -9.35
C GLY A 94 0.97 -14.36 -8.96
N TRP A 95 -0.10 -13.78 -8.40
CA TRP A 95 -0.10 -12.40 -7.92
C TRP A 95 0.88 -12.16 -6.76
N ALA A 96 0.99 -13.12 -5.84
CA ALA A 96 1.91 -13.03 -4.71
C ALA A 96 3.36 -12.94 -5.17
N ILE A 97 3.79 -13.81 -6.10
CA ILE A 97 5.15 -13.80 -6.66
C ILE A 97 5.38 -12.52 -7.49
N PHE A 98 4.40 -12.12 -8.30
CA PHE A 98 4.44 -10.87 -9.07
C PHE A 98 4.67 -9.65 -8.16
N SER A 99 3.87 -9.53 -7.10
CA SER A 99 3.96 -8.41 -6.16
C SER A 99 5.26 -8.43 -5.35
N ALA A 100 5.79 -9.61 -5.04
CA ALA A 100 7.07 -9.76 -4.35
C ALA A 100 8.23 -9.27 -5.22
N GLY A 101 8.18 -9.51 -6.55
CA GLY A 101 9.17 -8.97 -7.49
C GLY A 101 9.26 -7.44 -7.45
N TRP A 102 8.11 -6.77 -7.52
CA TRP A 102 8.02 -5.31 -7.36
C TRP A 102 8.51 -4.84 -6.00
N ALA A 103 8.13 -5.54 -4.92
CA ALA A 103 8.56 -5.21 -3.57
C ALA A 103 10.10 -5.28 -3.43
N PHE A 104 10.76 -6.30 -4.00
CA PHE A 104 12.21 -6.40 -3.99
C PHE A 104 12.89 -5.27 -4.76
N TRP A 105 12.35 -4.87 -5.90
CA TRP A 105 12.89 -3.74 -6.66
C TRP A 105 12.72 -2.40 -5.93
N PHE A 106 11.55 -2.13 -5.34
CA PHE A 106 11.37 -0.94 -4.51
C PHE A 106 12.31 -0.94 -3.31
N LEU A 107 12.47 -2.09 -2.64
CA LEU A 107 13.40 -2.23 -1.52
C LEU A 107 14.85 -1.99 -1.97
N ALA A 108 15.26 -2.51 -3.13
CA ALA A 108 16.58 -2.27 -3.69
C ALA A 108 16.83 -0.79 -3.99
N VAL A 109 15.85 -0.10 -4.56
CA VAL A 109 15.91 1.34 -4.88
C VAL A 109 16.01 2.16 -3.61
N PHE A 110 15.15 1.92 -2.61
CA PHE A 110 15.19 2.66 -1.36
C PHE A 110 16.47 2.41 -0.58
N TYR A 111 16.93 1.16 -0.48
CA TYR A 111 18.20 0.83 0.16
C TYR A 111 19.38 1.51 -0.55
N TRP A 112 19.39 1.53 -1.88
CA TRP A 112 20.43 2.21 -2.64
C TRP A 112 20.43 3.74 -2.44
N ILE A 113 19.25 4.37 -2.42
CA ILE A 113 19.15 5.83 -2.24
C ILE A 113 19.54 6.25 -0.82
N ILE A 114 19.07 5.51 0.20
CA ILE A 114 19.18 5.91 1.60
C ILE A 114 20.53 5.48 2.18
N ASP A 115 20.90 4.21 2.01
CA ASP A 115 22.07 3.63 2.67
C ASP A 115 23.33 3.77 1.81
N VAL A 116 23.27 3.43 0.52
CA VAL A 116 24.45 3.49 -0.37
C VAL A 116 24.80 4.91 -0.78
N LYS A 117 23.79 5.72 -1.17
CA LYS A 117 23.99 7.13 -1.59
C LYS A 117 23.91 8.14 -0.44
N GLY A 118 23.40 7.74 0.73
CA GLY A 118 23.31 8.61 1.90
C GLY A 118 22.24 9.70 1.85
N TYR A 119 21.30 9.67 0.89
CA TYR A 119 20.24 10.69 0.76
C TYR A 119 19.11 10.48 1.76
N LYS A 120 19.37 10.77 3.04
CA LYS A 120 18.43 10.53 4.15
C LYS A 120 17.35 11.60 4.31
N LYS A 121 17.58 12.83 3.83
CA LYS A 121 16.66 13.97 4.06
C LYS A 121 15.27 13.76 3.47
N TRP A 122 15.17 13.18 2.28
CA TRP A 122 13.87 12.91 1.64
C TRP A 122 13.11 11.75 2.28
N ALA A 123 13.81 10.84 2.98
CA ALA A 123 13.18 9.75 3.72
C ALA A 123 12.52 10.21 5.02
N PHE A 124 12.85 11.40 5.54
CA PHE A 124 12.36 11.91 6.81
C PHE A 124 10.82 11.86 6.99
N PRO A 125 9.99 12.39 6.07
CA PRO A 125 8.53 12.31 6.21
C PRO A 125 8.01 10.86 6.28
N PHE A 126 8.63 9.94 5.54
CA PHE A 126 8.27 8.51 5.58
C PHE A 126 8.70 7.84 6.88
N VAL A 127 9.86 8.22 7.42
CA VAL A 127 10.38 7.72 8.69
C VAL A 127 9.42 8.11 9.83
N VAL A 128 8.97 9.38 9.89
CA VAL A 128 8.01 9.87 10.89
C VAL A 128 6.73 9.02 10.94
N VAL A 129 6.16 8.69 9.77
CA VAL A 129 4.96 7.84 9.68
C VAL A 129 5.30 6.38 9.99
N GLY A 130 6.44 5.87 9.51
CA GLY A 130 6.85 4.49 9.66
C GLY A 130 7.12 4.09 11.11
N MET A 131 7.73 4.96 11.91
CA MET A 131 7.99 4.69 13.34
C MET A 131 6.71 4.67 14.19
N ASN A 132 5.64 5.32 13.71
CA ASN A 132 4.33 5.38 14.37
C ASN A 132 3.23 4.76 13.49
N SER A 133 3.56 3.67 12.79
CA SER A 133 2.69 3.06 11.77
C SER A 133 1.34 2.60 12.33
N ILE A 134 1.33 1.99 13.51
CA ILE A 134 0.10 1.56 14.19
C ILE A 134 -0.77 2.75 14.60
N ALA A 135 -0.14 3.82 15.11
CA ALA A 135 -0.85 5.04 15.48
C ALA A 135 -1.49 5.66 14.22
N MET A 136 -0.73 5.77 13.13
CA MET A 136 -1.23 6.30 11.85
C MET A 136 -2.42 5.47 11.33
N TYR A 137 -2.34 4.14 11.41
CA TYR A 137 -3.43 3.24 11.02
C TYR A 137 -4.70 3.48 11.84
N CYS A 138 -4.58 3.51 13.17
CA CYS A 138 -5.70 3.78 14.07
C CYS A 138 -6.30 5.17 13.84
N MET A 139 -5.46 6.20 13.66
CA MET A 139 -5.92 7.56 13.35
C MET A 139 -6.63 7.65 12.00
N ALA A 140 -6.13 6.96 10.98
CA ALA A 140 -6.78 6.93 9.67
C ALA A 140 -8.18 6.31 9.70
N GLN A 141 -8.45 5.40 10.64
CA GLN A 141 -9.77 4.76 10.80
C GLN A 141 -10.70 5.55 11.72
N LEU A 142 -10.20 6.01 12.87
CA LEU A 142 -11.01 6.62 13.91
C LEU A 142 -11.13 8.14 13.76
N ILE A 143 -10.02 8.79 13.44
CA ILE A 143 -9.88 10.26 13.53
C ILE A 143 -10.13 10.94 12.17
N ARG A 144 -9.94 10.24 11.05
CA ARG A 144 -10.13 10.78 9.69
C ARG A 144 -11.48 11.49 9.48
N PRO A 145 -12.66 10.91 9.82
CA PRO A 145 -13.94 11.59 9.60
C PRO A 145 -14.11 12.83 10.47
N TRP A 146 -13.56 12.80 11.69
CA TRP A 146 -13.57 13.94 12.61
C TRP A 146 -12.70 15.08 12.09
N VAL A 147 -11.46 14.78 11.65
CA VAL A 147 -10.55 15.78 11.05
C VAL A 147 -11.18 16.43 9.83
N GLN A 148 -11.83 15.65 8.97
CA GLN A 148 -12.52 16.19 7.79
C GLN A 148 -13.63 17.19 8.16
N LYS A 149 -14.43 16.88 9.18
CA LYS A 149 -15.50 17.77 9.66
C LYS A 149 -14.92 19.04 10.30
N SER A 150 -13.92 18.89 11.17
CA SER A 150 -13.27 20.02 11.84
C SER A 150 -12.59 20.96 10.83
N LEU A 151 -11.87 20.41 9.86
CA LEU A 151 -11.26 21.19 8.77
C LEU A 151 -12.33 21.95 7.98
N LYS A 152 -13.45 21.31 7.64
CA LYS A 152 -14.54 21.99 6.92
C LYS A 152 -15.08 23.17 7.72
N ILE A 153 -15.35 23.00 9.03
CA ILE A 153 -15.88 24.07 9.88
C ILE A 153 -14.89 25.23 9.97
N HIS A 154 -13.64 24.97 10.36
CA HIS A 154 -12.64 26.03 10.53
C HIS A 154 -12.32 26.75 9.22
N LEU A 155 -12.23 26.02 8.09
CA LEU A 155 -12.00 26.65 6.79
C LEU A 155 -13.19 27.49 6.36
N THR A 156 -14.45 27.07 6.62
CA THR A 156 -15.63 27.90 6.31
C THR A 156 -15.71 29.16 7.17
N THR A 157 -15.29 29.10 8.44
CA THR A 157 -15.22 30.29 9.31
C THR A 157 -14.12 31.24 8.85
N LEU A 158 -12.96 30.71 8.40
CA LEU A 158 -11.89 31.51 7.83
C LEU A 158 -12.30 32.18 6.52
N ASP A 159 -13.03 31.47 5.66
CA ASP A 159 -13.59 32.01 4.41
C ASP A 159 -14.50 33.22 4.69
N GLN A 160 -15.39 33.09 5.69
CA GLN A 160 -16.27 34.19 6.14
C GLN A 160 -15.49 35.38 6.74
N ALA A 161 -14.37 35.12 7.42
CA ALA A 161 -13.57 36.17 8.06
C ALA A 161 -12.58 36.87 7.13
N THR A 162 -12.06 36.18 6.11
CA THR A 162 -11.00 36.67 5.22
C THR A 162 -11.49 36.99 3.81
N GLY A 163 -12.72 36.58 3.45
CA GLY A 163 -13.28 36.73 2.11
C GLY A 163 -12.60 35.85 1.05
N TRP A 164 -11.77 34.89 1.46
CA TRP A 164 -11.07 33.97 0.57
C TRP A 164 -11.78 32.62 0.50
N SER A 165 -12.23 32.24 -0.69
CA SER A 165 -13.01 31.02 -0.98
C SER A 165 -12.19 29.72 -0.96
N VAL A 166 -11.39 29.51 0.08
CA VAL A 166 -10.52 28.33 0.26
C VAL A 166 -11.36 27.10 0.62
N ALA A 167 -12.38 27.26 1.47
CA ALA A 167 -13.30 26.17 1.80
C ALA A 167 -14.19 25.82 0.62
N GLY A 168 -14.68 26.85 -0.09
CA GLY A 168 -15.42 26.71 -1.33
C GLY A 168 -14.64 25.94 -2.38
N SER A 169 -13.38 26.29 -2.66
CA SER A 169 -12.57 25.64 -3.70
C SER A 169 -12.08 24.23 -3.34
N LEU A 170 -11.81 23.93 -2.07
CA LEU A 170 -11.33 22.61 -1.64
C LEU A 170 -12.45 21.57 -1.47
N PHE A 171 -13.66 21.99 -1.09
CA PHE A 171 -14.79 21.09 -0.80
C PHE A 171 -15.97 21.23 -1.78
N SER A 172 -15.88 22.09 -2.80
CA SER A 172 -16.91 22.18 -3.86
C SER A 172 -16.87 20.96 -4.76
N THR A 173 -18.07 20.53 -5.16
CA THR A 173 -18.29 19.44 -6.10
C THR A 173 -17.90 19.81 -7.54
N ASP A 174 -17.70 21.10 -7.81
CA ASP A 174 -17.47 21.64 -9.15
C ASP A 174 -16.02 21.45 -9.64
N CYS A 175 -15.09 21.15 -8.74
CA CYS A 175 -13.68 20.92 -9.05
C CYS A 175 -13.34 19.42 -9.04
N PRO A 176 -12.91 18.82 -10.17
CA PRO A 176 -12.53 17.39 -10.24
C PRO A 176 -11.40 17.00 -9.27
N TYR A 177 -10.55 17.96 -8.89
CA TYR A 177 -9.40 17.74 -8.02
C TYR A 177 -9.70 17.88 -6.52
N ALA A 178 -10.91 18.33 -6.15
CA ALA A 178 -11.34 18.52 -4.77
C ALA A 178 -11.11 17.29 -3.84
N PRO A 179 -11.50 16.05 -4.21
CA PRO A 179 -11.32 14.90 -3.32
C PRO A 179 -9.86 14.55 -3.05
N ILE A 180 -8.96 14.81 -4.01
CA ILE A 180 -7.52 14.60 -3.86
C ILE A 180 -6.95 15.63 -2.89
N ALA A 181 -7.30 16.90 -3.07
CA ALA A 181 -6.84 17.98 -2.21
C ALA A 181 -7.29 17.81 -0.76
N VAL A 182 -8.55 17.41 -0.54
CA VAL A 182 -9.07 17.08 0.80
C VAL A 182 -8.31 15.92 1.42
N SER A 183 -8.10 14.83 0.67
CA SER A 183 -7.37 13.65 1.18
C SER A 183 -5.92 13.99 1.51
N ALA A 184 -5.24 14.80 0.69
CA ALA A 184 -3.89 15.29 0.93
C ALA A 184 -3.82 16.18 2.17
N THR A 185 -4.81 17.05 2.38
CA THR A 185 -4.90 17.93 3.55
C THR A 185 -5.08 17.13 4.83
N ILE A 186 -5.99 16.14 4.82
CA ILE A 186 -6.18 15.23 5.96
C ILE A 186 -4.90 14.45 6.25
N LEU A 187 -4.26 13.89 5.22
CA LEU A 187 -3.00 13.17 5.37
C LEU A 187 -1.91 14.09 5.96
N PHE A 188 -1.84 15.35 5.53
CA PHE A 188 -0.91 16.32 6.07
C PHE A 188 -1.18 16.62 7.54
N VAL A 189 -2.44 16.78 7.96
CA VAL A 189 -2.81 16.97 9.37
C VAL A 189 -2.43 15.75 10.21
N LEU A 190 -2.75 14.54 9.74
CA LEU A 190 -2.36 13.31 10.43
C LEU A 190 -0.83 13.17 10.50
N TRP A 191 -0.12 13.56 9.44
CA TRP A 191 1.33 13.59 9.43
C TRP A 191 1.90 14.57 10.46
N LEU A 192 1.30 15.75 10.63
CA LEU A 192 1.70 16.70 11.68
C LEU A 192 1.52 16.12 13.08
N ILE A 193 0.44 15.36 13.32
CA ILE A 193 0.25 14.64 14.59
C ILE A 193 1.35 13.59 14.79
N CYS A 194 1.66 12.79 13.77
CA CYS A 194 2.77 11.85 13.84
C CYS A 194 4.13 12.53 14.04
N LEU A 195 4.34 13.71 13.43
CA LEU A 195 5.55 14.51 13.61
C LEU A 195 5.65 15.01 15.05
N TRP A 196 4.55 15.49 15.63
CA TRP A 196 4.51 15.85 17.04
C TRP A 196 4.85 14.65 17.93
N MET A 197 4.23 13.49 17.70
CA MET A 197 4.57 12.25 18.44
C MET A 197 6.04 11.87 18.30
N TYR A 198 6.61 12.00 17.09
CA TYR A 198 8.02 11.73 16.83
C TYR A 198 8.94 12.69 17.60
N LEU A 199 8.63 13.99 17.60
CA LEU A 199 9.39 14.99 18.36
C LEU A 199 9.32 14.74 19.87
N GLN A 200 8.16 14.29 20.36
CA GLN A 200 7.97 13.92 21.77
C GLN A 200 8.54 12.53 22.13
N ARG A 201 9.13 11.80 21.16
CA ARG A 201 9.65 10.42 21.32
C ARG A 201 8.60 9.43 21.85
N ILE A 202 7.32 9.67 21.58
CA ILE A 202 6.23 8.76 21.95
C ILE A 202 6.06 7.76 20.80
N PHE A 203 6.38 6.50 21.07
CA PHE A 203 6.24 5.40 20.10
C PHE A 203 5.25 4.36 20.63
N ILE A 204 4.10 4.26 19.97
CA ILE A 204 3.09 3.25 20.30
C ILE A 204 3.56 1.91 19.73
N LYS A 205 3.77 0.93 20.60
CA LYS A 205 4.09 -0.45 20.26
C LYS A 205 3.00 -1.35 20.81
N ILE A 206 2.66 -2.40 20.07
CA ILE A 206 1.77 -3.49 20.50
C ILE A 206 2.65 -4.72 20.70
#